data_AF-A0A1F5BCX3-F1
#
_entry.id   AF-A0A1F5BCX3-F1
#
_cell.length_a   1.000
_cell.length_b   1.000
_cell.length_c   1.000
_cell.angle_alpha   90.00
_cell.angle_beta   90.00
_cell.angle_gamma   90.00
#
_symmetry.space_group_name_H-M   'P 1'
#
loop_
_entity.id
_entity.type
_entity.pdbx_description
1 polymer ?
#
loop_
_entity_poly.entity_id
_entity_poly.type
_entity_poly.pdbx_seq_one_letter_code
_entity_poly.pdbx_strand_id
1 'polypeptide(L)'
;MPRSEKRSFYFQEIARAFFVHRGAPFVLSSRDMVTISSWEERGIPLRVVLEGMERAFEKYRKRAADGRKISSLSFCETEIAKANAEYRDRGIGRAEKGESREDKRKRIRAEVERFLESMPRETDFLGEVYREALAVLSRKGTSEVALERLDARAEDLISGLADTAVRAQVEKRVRADFPGRPAEELRRISLLELVKRWRERYRVPYLSYFYY
;
A
#
# COMPACT_ATOMS: atom_id res chain seq x y z
N MET A 1 -0.26 -14.15 6.74
CA MET A 1 0.86 -13.29 7.17
C MET A 1 0.86 -11.90 6.48
N PRO A 2 -0.25 -11.11 6.51
CA PRO A 2 -0.35 -9.85 5.75
C PRO A 2 0.27 -8.61 6.42
N ARG A 3 0.59 -8.69 7.71
CA ARG A 3 1.15 -7.58 8.50
C ARG A 3 2.62 -7.28 8.12
N SER A 4 3.32 -8.26 7.56
CA SER A 4 4.73 -8.14 7.14
C SER A 4 4.89 -7.36 5.82
N GLU A 5 3.98 -7.54 4.86
CA GLU A 5 4.05 -6.87 3.55
C GLU A 5 3.61 -5.41 3.59
N LYS A 6 2.53 -5.07 4.33
CA LYS A 6 2.13 -3.66 4.57
C LYS A 6 3.23 -2.89 5.31
N ARG A 7 3.86 -3.54 6.29
CA ARG A 7 5.03 -3.01 7.00
C ARG A 7 6.21 -2.82 6.05
N SER A 8 6.42 -3.74 5.12
CA SER A 8 7.45 -3.60 4.09
C SER A 8 7.23 -2.36 3.21
N PHE A 9 6.01 -2.13 2.71
CA PHE A 9 5.71 -0.96 1.85
C PHE A 9 5.84 0.37 2.60
N TYR A 10 5.28 0.48 3.82
CA TYR A 10 5.39 1.68 4.65
C TYR A 10 6.86 2.05 4.91
N PHE A 11 7.68 1.06 5.26
CA PHE A 11 9.11 1.26 5.47
C PHE A 11 9.86 1.59 4.18
N GLN A 12 9.53 0.95 3.06
CA GLN A 12 10.17 1.19 1.76
C GLN A 12 9.92 2.62 1.25
N GLU A 13 8.70 3.12 1.34
CA GLU A 13 8.36 4.45 0.85
C GLU A 13 8.96 5.56 1.71
N ILE A 14 9.00 5.37 3.03
CA ILE A 14 9.71 6.28 3.94
C ILE A 14 11.22 6.24 3.67
N ALA A 15 11.80 5.06 3.47
CA ALA A 15 13.22 4.92 3.12
C ALA A 15 13.53 5.63 1.80
N ARG A 16 12.71 5.42 0.76
CA ARG A 16 12.84 6.07 -0.56
C ARG A 16 12.83 7.58 -0.41
N ALA A 17 11.85 8.15 0.28
CA ALA A 17 11.75 9.60 0.49
C ALA A 17 12.96 10.14 1.27
N PHE A 18 13.40 9.43 2.31
CA PHE A 18 14.58 9.82 3.11
C PHE A 18 15.87 9.83 2.28
N PHE A 19 16.04 8.84 1.41
CA PHE A 19 17.21 8.71 0.55
C PHE A 19 17.31 9.77 -0.54
N VAL A 20 16.18 10.20 -1.10
CA VAL A 20 16.14 11.32 -2.07
C VAL A 20 16.76 12.58 -1.48
N HIS A 21 16.56 12.85 -0.19
CA HIS A 21 17.06 14.08 0.45
C HIS A 21 18.45 13.95 1.08
N ARG A 22 18.82 12.77 1.58
CA ARG A 22 20.11 12.53 2.25
C ARG A 22 21.26 12.27 1.26
N GLY A 23 20.98 11.55 0.17
CA GLY A 23 22.03 10.92 -0.64
C GLY A 23 22.75 9.80 0.12
N ALA A 24 23.78 9.21 -0.48
CA ALA A 24 24.46 8.02 0.06
C ALA A 24 24.98 8.21 1.51
N PRO A 25 25.00 7.14 2.34
CA PRO A 25 24.64 5.75 2.02
C PRO A 25 23.12 5.47 2.11
N PHE A 26 22.61 4.62 1.21
CA PHE A 26 21.20 4.25 1.07
C PHE A 26 20.77 3.14 2.03
N VAL A 27 21.13 3.28 3.30
CA VAL A 27 20.75 2.36 4.37
C VAL A 27 20.13 3.12 5.53
N LEU A 28 19.06 2.58 6.08
CA LEU A 28 18.47 3.06 7.33
C LEU A 28 19.30 2.54 8.50
N SER A 29 19.59 3.40 9.48
CA SER A 29 20.20 2.93 10.72
C SER A 29 19.20 2.13 11.56
N SER A 30 19.68 1.32 12.51
CA SER A 30 18.79 0.62 13.46
C SER A 30 17.88 1.59 14.21
N ARG A 31 18.35 2.82 14.47
CA ARG A 31 17.56 3.89 15.08
C ARG A 31 16.43 4.37 14.16
N ASP A 32 16.72 4.57 12.88
CA ASP A 32 15.72 4.98 11.88
C ASP A 32 14.62 3.92 11.71
N MET A 33 14.99 2.64 11.73
CA MET A 33 14.04 1.53 11.66
C MET A 33 13.09 1.50 12.86
N VAL A 34 13.61 1.76 14.07
CA VAL A 34 12.79 1.88 15.29
C VAL A 34 11.86 3.11 15.20
N THR A 35 12.36 4.23 14.68
CA THR A 35 11.56 5.43 14.47
C THR A 35 10.37 5.18 13.53
N ILE A 36 10.60 4.52 12.39
CA ILE A 36 9.51 4.17 11.45
C ILE A 36 8.51 3.21 12.10
N SER A 37 8.99 2.18 12.83
CA SER A 37 8.12 1.25 13.56
C SER A 37 7.22 1.98 14.55
N SER A 38 7.75 3.00 15.25
CA SER A 38 6.96 3.78 16.20
C SER A 38 5.84 4.59 15.54
N TRP A 39 6.04 5.08 14.31
CA TRP A 39 5.00 5.79 13.56
C TRP A 39 3.91 4.84 13.05
N GLU A 40 4.31 3.67 12.59
CA GLU A 40 3.40 2.58 12.19
C GLU A 40 2.54 2.14 13.38
N GLU A 41 3.15 1.89 14.55
CA GLU A 41 2.48 1.48 15.78
C GLU A 41 1.50 2.55 16.28
N ARG A 42 1.83 3.83 16.09
CA ARG A 42 0.95 4.97 16.39
C ARG A 42 -0.15 5.20 15.34
N GLY A 43 -0.17 4.41 14.26
CA GLY A 43 -1.16 4.51 13.20
C GLY A 43 -1.06 5.78 12.35
N ILE A 44 0.13 6.39 12.27
CA ILE A 44 0.33 7.62 11.49
C ILE A 44 0.29 7.27 10.00
N PRO A 45 -0.63 7.85 9.20
CA PRO A 45 -0.74 7.52 7.78
C PRO A 45 0.55 7.88 7.01
N LEU A 46 0.92 7.06 6.02
CA LEU A 46 2.12 7.27 5.20
C LEU A 46 2.21 8.70 4.63
N ARG A 47 1.10 9.22 4.09
CA ARG A 47 1.03 10.60 3.56
C ARG A 47 1.43 11.68 4.59
N VAL A 48 1.07 11.49 5.85
CA VAL A 48 1.36 12.43 6.93
C VAL A 48 2.84 12.37 7.30
N VAL A 49 3.43 11.17 7.28
CA VAL A 49 4.86 11.00 7.48
C VAL A 49 5.64 11.65 6.34
N LEU A 50 5.28 11.41 5.08
CA LEU A 50 5.93 12.01 3.92
C LEU A 50 5.83 13.54 3.92
N GLU A 51 4.65 14.10 4.24
CA GLU A 51 4.46 15.55 4.37
C GLU A 51 5.32 16.15 5.50
N GLY A 52 5.36 15.49 6.66
CA GLY A 52 6.19 15.91 7.78
C GLY A 52 7.69 15.85 7.47
N MET A 53 8.13 14.83 6.74
CA MET A 53 9.51 14.71 6.25
C MET A 53 9.86 15.87 5.32
N GLU A 54 9.02 16.17 4.33
CA GLU A 54 9.27 17.26 3.39
C GLU A 54 9.40 18.62 4.10
N ARG A 55 8.48 18.91 5.04
CA ARG A 55 8.54 20.12 5.88
C ARG A 55 9.83 20.18 6.71
N ALA A 56 10.25 19.05 7.30
CA ALA A 56 11.50 18.97 8.06
C ALA A 56 12.72 19.25 7.18
N PHE A 57 12.79 18.65 5.98
CA PHE A 57 13.87 18.87 5.03
C PHE A 57 13.91 20.31 4.52
N GLU A 58 12.77 20.92 4.23
CA GLU A 58 12.68 22.32 3.81
C GLU A 58 13.18 23.27 4.92
N LYS A 59 12.73 23.06 6.16
CA LYS A 59 13.14 23.85 7.31
C LYS A 59 14.64 23.72 7.60
N TYR A 60 15.17 22.51 7.42
CA TYR A 60 16.59 22.25 7.60
C TYR A 60 17.43 22.92 6.50
N ARG A 61 17.00 22.83 5.23
CA ARG A 61 17.62 23.56 4.10
C ARG A 61 17.66 25.07 4.34
N LYS A 62 16.59 25.65 4.91
CA LYS A 62 16.51 27.09 5.23
C LYS A 62 17.41 27.52 6.39
N ARG A 63 17.73 26.61 7.33
CA ARG A 63 18.55 26.90 8.53
C ARG A 63 20.02 26.51 8.40
N ALA A 64 20.35 25.56 7.54
CA ALA A 64 21.71 25.09 7.34
C ALA A 64 22.49 26.09 6.46
N ALA A 65 23.00 27.16 7.06
CA ALA A 65 23.97 28.04 6.42
C ALA A 65 25.28 27.31 6.04
N ASP A 66 25.56 26.17 6.69
CA ASP A 66 26.81 25.40 6.57
C ASP A 66 26.71 24.10 5.73
N GLY A 67 25.63 23.89 4.97
CA GLY A 67 25.54 22.74 4.04
C GLY A 67 25.49 21.34 4.68
N ARG A 68 25.28 21.24 5.99
CA ARG A 68 25.08 19.96 6.69
C ARG A 68 23.78 19.30 6.21
N LYS A 69 23.74 17.96 6.19
CA LYS A 69 22.57 17.15 5.78
C LYS A 69 21.92 16.49 6.99
N ILE A 70 20.61 16.21 6.93
CA ILE A 70 19.91 15.45 7.97
C ILE A 70 20.43 14.00 7.97
N SER A 71 20.91 13.55 9.12
CA SER A 71 21.55 12.23 9.28
C SER A 71 20.63 11.13 9.83
N SER A 72 19.43 11.48 10.32
CA SER A 72 18.50 10.57 11.01
C SER A 72 17.03 10.99 10.82
N LEU A 73 16.11 10.03 10.75
CA LEU A 73 14.66 10.27 10.71
C LEU A 73 14.11 10.89 12.00
N SER A 74 14.83 10.75 13.12
CA SER A 74 14.47 11.40 14.39
C SER A 74 14.37 12.93 14.27
N PHE A 75 15.07 13.55 13.31
CA PHE A 75 14.96 15.00 13.07
C PHE A 75 13.63 15.40 12.42
N CYS A 76 12.92 14.46 11.81
CA CYS A 76 11.60 14.68 11.21
C CYS A 76 10.45 14.54 12.22
N GLU A 77 10.70 13.95 13.40
CA GLU A 77 9.67 13.64 14.41
C GLU A 77 8.80 14.84 14.75
N THR A 78 9.40 16.01 14.99
CA THR A 78 8.64 17.21 15.36
C THR A 78 7.70 17.68 14.26
N GLU A 79 8.15 17.68 13.01
CA GLU A 79 7.34 18.15 11.88
C GLU A 79 6.31 17.09 11.45
N ILE A 80 6.62 15.80 11.61
CA ILE A 80 5.64 14.71 11.46
C ILE A 80 4.59 14.77 12.57
N ALA A 81 4.97 15.02 13.82
CA ALA A 81 4.03 15.18 14.92
C ALA A 81 3.09 16.37 14.70
N LYS A 82 3.61 17.48 14.17
CA LYS A 82 2.79 18.64 13.76
C LYS A 82 1.89 18.33 12.58
N ALA A 83 2.41 17.70 11.53
CA ALA A 83 1.61 17.29 10.38
C ALA A 83 0.50 16.32 10.82
N ASN A 84 0.78 15.42 11.78
CA ASN A 84 -0.20 14.52 12.36
C ASN A 84 -1.21 15.24 13.25
N ALA A 85 -0.78 16.22 14.05
CA ALA A 85 -1.67 17.07 14.83
C ALA A 85 -2.59 17.89 13.92
N GLU A 86 -2.03 18.56 12.90
CA GLU A 86 -2.80 19.27 11.87
C GLU A 86 -3.73 18.33 11.12
N TYR A 87 -3.29 17.12 10.79
CA TYR A 87 -4.13 16.09 10.15
C TYR A 87 -5.31 15.68 11.06
N ARG A 88 -5.09 15.60 12.38
CA ARG A 88 -6.13 15.31 13.37
C ARG A 88 -7.04 16.52 13.64
N ASP A 89 -6.50 17.73 13.70
CA ASP A 89 -7.24 18.98 13.95
C ASP A 89 -8.07 19.39 12.73
N ARG A 90 -7.54 19.21 11.51
CA ARG A 90 -8.29 19.33 10.25
C ARG A 90 -9.39 18.27 10.16
N GLY A 91 -9.23 17.14 10.85
CA GLY A 91 -10.23 16.09 11.00
C GLY A 91 -11.41 16.43 11.91
N ILE A 92 -11.36 17.54 12.67
CA ILE A 92 -12.46 17.99 13.56
C ILE A 92 -13.33 19.07 12.87
N GLY A 93 -12.82 19.78 11.85
CA GLY A 93 -13.53 20.91 11.21
C GLY A 93 -13.85 20.78 9.72
N ARG A 94 -13.37 19.75 9.02
CA ARG A 94 -13.65 19.51 7.59
C ARG A 94 -13.81 18.02 7.34
N ALA A 95 -15.07 17.57 7.31
CA ALA A 95 -15.41 16.44 6.47
C ALA A 95 -15.05 16.80 5.01
N GLU A 96 -14.38 15.86 4.33
CA GLU A 96 -13.93 15.83 2.92
C GLU A 96 -12.56 16.49 2.62
N LYS A 97 -11.54 15.82 2.05
CA LYS A 97 -11.49 14.65 1.16
C LYS A 97 -10.36 13.67 1.54
N GLY A 98 -10.56 12.92 2.60
CA GLY A 98 -10.15 11.51 2.63
C GLY A 98 -11.45 10.72 2.53
N GLU A 99 -11.59 9.87 1.53
CA GLU A 99 -12.80 9.06 1.34
C GLU A 99 -13.19 8.39 2.66
N SER A 100 -14.43 8.61 3.12
CA SER A 100 -14.87 8.02 4.38
C SER A 100 -14.89 6.49 4.25
N ARG A 101 -14.82 5.77 5.37
CA ARG A 101 -14.95 4.30 5.33
C ARG A 101 -16.28 3.86 4.69
N GLU A 102 -17.31 4.70 4.80
CA GLU A 102 -18.59 4.47 4.16
C GLU A 102 -18.53 4.67 2.64
N ASP A 103 -17.82 5.69 2.19
CA ASP A 103 -17.64 5.98 0.76
C ASP A 103 -16.76 4.90 0.10
N LYS A 104 -15.68 4.47 0.77
CA LYS A 104 -14.87 3.30 0.36
C LYS A 104 -15.73 2.06 0.21
N ARG A 105 -16.59 1.79 1.20
CA ARG A 105 -17.53 0.66 1.15
C ARG A 105 -18.43 0.75 -0.08
N LYS A 106 -19.03 1.92 -0.33
CA LYS A 106 -19.93 2.16 -1.45
C LYS A 106 -19.21 1.97 -2.79
N ARG A 107 -17.96 2.43 -2.90
CA ARG A 107 -17.13 2.27 -4.09
C ARG A 107 -16.76 0.81 -4.35
N ILE A 108 -16.24 0.09 -3.35
CA ILE A 108 -15.94 -1.34 -3.46
C ILE A 108 -17.20 -2.09 -3.88
N ARG A 109 -18.34 -1.81 -3.23
CA ARG A 109 -19.62 -2.43 -3.57
C ARG A 109 -20.02 -2.19 -5.02
N ALA A 110 -19.98 -0.94 -5.47
CA ALA A 110 -20.36 -0.60 -6.85
C ALA A 110 -19.44 -1.26 -7.89
N GLU A 111 -18.16 -1.42 -7.58
CA GLU A 111 -17.21 -2.12 -8.45
C GLU A 111 -17.46 -3.64 -8.47
N VAL A 112 -17.76 -4.24 -7.32
CA VAL A 112 -18.14 -5.66 -7.21
C VAL A 112 -19.43 -5.95 -7.96
N GLU A 113 -20.47 -5.12 -7.79
CA GLU A 113 -21.74 -5.25 -8.52
C GLU A 113 -21.50 -5.21 -10.03
N ARG A 114 -20.75 -4.22 -10.51
CA ARG A 114 -20.40 -4.09 -11.93
C ARG A 114 -19.61 -5.28 -12.45
N PHE A 115 -18.64 -5.78 -11.67
CA PHE A 115 -17.84 -6.94 -12.06
C PHE A 115 -18.69 -8.20 -12.18
N LEU A 116 -19.64 -8.42 -11.26
CA LEU A 116 -20.58 -9.54 -11.33
C LEU A 116 -21.54 -9.44 -12.53
N GLU A 117 -21.97 -8.22 -12.90
CA GLU A 117 -22.85 -7.97 -14.05
C GLU A 117 -22.16 -8.20 -15.39
N SER A 118 -20.90 -7.78 -15.53
CA SER A 118 -20.14 -7.86 -16.78
C SER A 118 -19.00 -8.88 -16.72
N MET A 119 -19.17 -9.95 -15.94
CA MET A 119 -18.12 -10.92 -15.65
C MET A 119 -17.65 -11.64 -16.94
N PRO A 120 -16.36 -11.54 -17.31
CA PRO A 120 -15.81 -12.34 -18.41
C PRO A 120 -15.80 -13.82 -18.03
N ARG A 121 -16.00 -14.72 -19.01
CA ARG A 121 -16.00 -16.18 -18.80
C ARG A 121 -14.70 -16.68 -18.20
N GLU A 122 -13.59 -16.04 -18.56
CA GLU A 122 -12.26 -16.32 -18.01
C GLU A 122 -12.17 -16.09 -16.51
N THR A 123 -13.14 -15.39 -15.91
CA THR A 123 -13.20 -15.05 -14.49
C THR A 123 -14.31 -15.76 -13.72
N ASP A 124 -15.04 -16.70 -14.34
CA ASP A 124 -16.18 -17.40 -13.73
C ASP A 124 -15.84 -18.05 -12.37
N PHE A 125 -14.61 -18.52 -12.22
CA PHE A 125 -14.09 -19.12 -10.99
C PHE A 125 -14.05 -18.16 -9.79
N LEU A 126 -14.07 -16.84 -10.04
CA LEU A 126 -14.15 -15.81 -9.01
C LEU A 126 -15.59 -15.54 -8.57
N GLY A 127 -16.60 -15.99 -9.32
CA GLY A 127 -17.99 -15.58 -9.10
C GLY A 127 -18.51 -15.90 -7.71
N GLU A 128 -18.08 -16.99 -7.10
CA GLU A 128 -18.45 -17.31 -5.71
C GLU A 128 -17.86 -16.31 -4.72
N VAL A 129 -16.57 -15.98 -4.86
CA VAL A 129 -15.86 -15.04 -3.97
C VAL A 129 -16.49 -13.65 -4.02
N TYR A 130 -16.83 -13.16 -5.21
CA TYR A 130 -17.41 -11.82 -5.36
C TYR A 130 -18.88 -11.74 -4.95
N ARG A 131 -19.65 -12.83 -5.09
CA ARG A 131 -21.00 -12.92 -4.50
C ARG A 131 -20.94 -12.91 -2.97
N GLU A 132 -19.99 -13.62 -2.37
CA GLU A 132 -19.76 -13.58 -0.92
C GLU A 132 -19.34 -12.17 -0.46
N ALA A 133 -18.45 -11.51 -1.21
CA ALA A 133 -18.05 -10.14 -0.94
C ALA A 133 -19.22 -9.15 -0.99
N LEU A 134 -20.10 -9.29 -2.00
CA LEU A 134 -21.31 -8.47 -2.09
C LEU A 134 -22.23 -8.66 -0.88
N ALA A 135 -22.37 -9.90 -0.39
CA ALA A 135 -23.15 -10.18 0.81
C ALA A 135 -22.54 -9.51 2.07
N VAL A 136 -21.22 -9.50 2.20
CA VAL A 136 -20.50 -8.82 3.30
C VAL A 136 -20.66 -7.30 3.21
N LEU A 137 -20.54 -6.72 2.01
CA LEU A 137 -20.69 -5.29 1.75
C LEU A 137 -22.14 -4.80 1.94
N SER A 138 -23.11 -5.69 1.84
CA SER A 138 -24.54 -5.37 2.00
C SER A 138 -25.02 -5.30 3.45
N ARG A 139 -24.25 -5.84 4.40
CA ARG A 139 -24.61 -5.85 5.83
C ARG A 139 -24.21 -4.53 6.51
N LYS A 140 -25.04 -4.04 7.45
CA LYS A 140 -24.64 -2.97 8.37
C LYS A 140 -23.51 -3.47 9.27
N GLY A 141 -22.37 -2.77 9.30
CA GLY A 141 -21.18 -3.19 10.06
C GLY A 141 -20.26 -4.13 9.29
N THR A 142 -19.89 -3.76 8.06
CA THR A 142 -18.97 -4.50 7.19
C THR A 142 -17.69 -4.92 7.92
N SER A 143 -17.36 -6.21 7.84
CA SER A 143 -16.10 -6.72 8.37
C SER A 143 -14.99 -6.52 7.34
N GLU A 144 -14.15 -5.52 7.55
CA GLU A 144 -12.93 -5.29 6.74
C GLU A 144 -12.05 -6.54 6.70
N VAL A 145 -11.97 -7.28 7.82
CA VAL A 145 -11.22 -8.55 7.92
C VAL A 145 -11.82 -9.64 7.02
N ALA A 146 -13.15 -9.70 6.88
CA ALA A 146 -13.78 -10.66 5.98
C ALA A 146 -13.48 -10.31 4.51
N LEU A 147 -13.50 -9.02 4.15
CA LEU A 147 -13.15 -8.56 2.82
C LEU A 147 -11.67 -8.80 2.48
N GLU A 148 -10.75 -8.59 3.43
CA GLU A 148 -9.32 -8.93 3.26
C GLU A 148 -9.12 -10.44 3.00
N ARG A 149 -9.88 -11.31 3.69
CA ARG A 149 -9.82 -12.76 3.47
C ARG A 149 -10.35 -13.16 2.09
N LEU A 150 -11.42 -12.50 1.64
CA LEU A 150 -11.98 -12.74 0.31
C LEU A 150 -11.06 -12.24 -0.80
N ASP A 151 -10.40 -11.10 -0.58
CA ASP A 151 -9.39 -10.58 -1.50
C ASP A 151 -8.22 -11.57 -1.65
N ALA A 152 -7.70 -12.08 -0.53
CA ALA A 152 -6.64 -13.08 -0.53
C ALA A 152 -7.05 -14.38 -1.26
N ARG A 153 -8.28 -14.87 -1.03
CA ARG A 153 -8.82 -16.02 -1.79
C ARG A 153 -8.88 -15.74 -3.28
N ALA A 154 -9.28 -14.54 -3.70
CA ALA A 154 -9.27 -14.17 -5.12
C ALA A 154 -7.85 -14.16 -5.69
N GLU A 155 -6.87 -13.63 -4.97
CA GLU A 155 -5.46 -13.64 -5.39
C GLU A 155 -4.90 -15.06 -5.55
N ASP A 156 -5.22 -15.98 -4.63
CA ASP A 156 -4.81 -17.38 -4.72
C ASP A 156 -5.38 -18.07 -5.96
N LEU A 157 -6.67 -17.85 -6.25
CA LEU A 157 -7.35 -18.40 -7.43
C LEU A 157 -6.76 -17.85 -8.73
N ILE A 158 -6.53 -16.53 -8.79
CA ILE A 158 -5.92 -15.86 -9.95
C ILE A 158 -4.50 -16.40 -10.18
N SER A 159 -3.72 -16.48 -9.11
CA SER A 159 -2.36 -17.00 -9.16
C SER A 159 -2.35 -18.44 -9.67
N GLY A 160 -3.29 -19.28 -9.21
CA GLY A 160 -3.42 -20.68 -9.61
C GLY A 160 -3.74 -20.89 -11.09
N LEU A 161 -4.55 -20.02 -11.70
CA LEU A 161 -4.99 -20.13 -13.10
C LEU A 161 -4.12 -19.38 -14.12
N ALA A 162 -3.25 -18.50 -13.67
CA ALA A 162 -2.38 -17.76 -14.56
C ALA A 162 -1.46 -18.70 -15.38
N ASP A 163 -1.53 -18.58 -16.71
CA ASP A 163 -0.78 -19.37 -17.69
C ASP A 163 0.74 -19.37 -17.39
N THR A 164 1.37 -20.53 -17.55
CA THR A 164 2.82 -20.73 -17.35
C THR A 164 3.67 -19.81 -18.24
N ALA A 165 3.21 -19.49 -19.45
CA ALA A 165 3.86 -18.54 -20.35
C ALA A 165 3.81 -17.11 -19.80
N VAL A 166 2.66 -16.70 -19.24
CA VAL A 166 2.50 -15.37 -18.63
C VAL A 166 3.34 -15.27 -17.36
N ARG A 167 3.36 -16.33 -16.53
CA ARG A 167 4.22 -16.41 -15.34
C ARG A 167 5.70 -16.25 -15.70
N ALA A 168 6.18 -16.99 -16.70
CA ALA A 168 7.57 -16.92 -17.14
C ALA A 168 7.93 -15.53 -17.70
N GLN A 169 7.01 -14.88 -18.42
CA GLN A 169 7.21 -13.53 -18.93
C GLN A 169 7.32 -12.50 -17.78
N VAL A 170 6.46 -12.62 -16.76
CA VAL A 170 6.50 -11.76 -15.57
C VAL A 170 7.80 -11.98 -14.79
N GLU A 171 8.19 -13.23 -14.53
CA GLU A 171 9.45 -13.54 -13.82
C GLU A 171 10.68 -13.00 -14.54
N LYS A 172 10.75 -13.17 -15.87
CA LYS A 172 11.87 -12.66 -16.69
C LYS A 172 12.00 -11.14 -16.55
N ARG A 173 10.87 -10.43 -16.55
CA ARG A 173 10.84 -8.97 -16.41
C ARG A 173 11.23 -8.52 -15.01
N VAL A 174 10.65 -9.14 -13.98
CA VAL A 174 10.98 -8.85 -12.58
C VAL A 174 12.46 -9.09 -12.29
N ARG A 175 13.05 -10.16 -12.81
CA ARG A 175 14.50 -10.40 -12.68
C ARG A 175 15.35 -9.30 -13.34
N ALA A 176 14.89 -8.74 -14.46
CA ALA A 176 15.58 -7.64 -15.14
C ALA A 176 15.44 -6.31 -14.39
N ASP A 177 14.25 -6.05 -13.85
CA ASP A 177 13.94 -4.81 -13.11
C ASP A 177 14.58 -4.79 -11.70
N PHE A 178 14.81 -5.98 -11.12
CA PHE A 178 15.36 -6.15 -9.77
C PHE A 178 16.62 -7.04 -9.73
N PRO A 179 17.74 -6.63 -10.36
CA PRO A 179 18.95 -7.43 -10.38
C PRO A 179 19.54 -7.62 -8.98
N GLY A 180 20.10 -8.80 -8.71
CA GLY A 180 20.79 -9.11 -7.44
C GLY A 180 19.88 -9.43 -6.25
N ARG A 181 18.56 -9.48 -6.42
CA ARG A 181 17.62 -9.88 -5.35
C ARG A 181 17.61 -11.39 -5.12
N PRO A 182 17.36 -11.85 -3.87
CA PRO A 182 17.16 -13.26 -3.57
C PRO A 182 16.03 -13.88 -4.40
N ALA A 183 16.18 -15.15 -4.77
CA ALA A 183 15.22 -15.85 -5.63
C ALA A 183 13.80 -15.90 -5.02
N GLU A 184 13.68 -15.96 -3.69
CA GLU A 184 12.38 -15.94 -3.01
C GLU A 184 11.69 -14.58 -3.11
N GLU A 185 12.45 -13.49 -2.99
CA GLU A 185 11.94 -12.13 -3.13
C GLU A 185 11.47 -11.87 -4.57
N LEU A 186 12.25 -12.30 -5.56
CA LEU A 186 11.86 -12.23 -6.97
C LEU A 186 10.58 -13.02 -7.27
N ARG A 187 10.40 -14.21 -6.67
CA ARG A 187 9.16 -14.99 -6.82
C ARG A 187 7.96 -14.25 -6.25
N ARG A 188 8.06 -13.65 -5.06
CA ARG A 188 6.96 -12.87 -4.46
C ARG A 188 6.58 -11.67 -5.33
N ILE A 189 7.57 -10.90 -5.79
CA ILE A 189 7.33 -9.74 -6.67
C ILE A 189 6.65 -10.21 -7.97
N SER A 190 7.09 -11.34 -8.53
CA SER A 190 6.51 -11.90 -9.74
C SER A 190 5.05 -12.34 -9.56
N LEU A 191 4.70 -12.93 -8.42
CA LEU A 191 3.32 -13.29 -8.09
C LEU A 191 2.42 -12.05 -7.95
N LEU A 192 2.90 -11.00 -7.27
CA LEU A 192 2.15 -9.75 -7.11
C LEU A 192 1.90 -9.06 -8.45
N GLU A 193 2.93 -8.95 -9.31
CA GLU A 193 2.81 -8.36 -10.64
C GLU A 193 1.88 -9.17 -11.57
N LEU A 194 1.91 -10.49 -11.44
CA LEU A 194 1.03 -11.39 -12.17
C LEU A 194 -0.43 -11.17 -11.81
N VAL A 195 -0.75 -11.19 -10.51
CA VAL A 195 -2.11 -10.97 -10.01
C VAL A 195 -2.62 -9.59 -10.42
N LYS A 196 -1.78 -8.55 -10.27
CA LYS A 196 -2.11 -7.18 -10.67
C LYS A 196 -2.47 -7.09 -12.15
N ARG A 197 -1.62 -7.62 -13.05
CA ARG A 197 -1.89 -7.60 -14.50
C ARG A 197 -3.12 -8.39 -14.87
N TRP A 198 -3.36 -9.52 -14.22
CA TRP A 198 -4.53 -10.33 -14.49
C TRP A 198 -5.81 -9.59 -14.09
N ARG A 199 -5.80 -8.95 -12.91
CA ARG A 199 -6.89 -8.10 -12.45
C ARG A 199 -7.13 -6.91 -13.39
N GLU A 200 -6.08 -6.25 -13.86
CA GLU A 200 -6.18 -5.16 -14.84
C GLU A 200 -6.78 -5.63 -16.17
N ARG A 201 -6.31 -6.77 -16.70
CA ARG A 201 -6.77 -7.35 -17.97
C ARG A 201 -8.26 -7.67 -17.97
N TYR A 202 -8.76 -8.26 -16.88
CA TYR A 202 -10.16 -8.67 -16.77
C TYR A 202 -11.02 -7.73 -15.91
N ARG A 203 -10.46 -6.57 -15.53
CA ARG A 203 -11.11 -5.54 -14.70
C ARG A 203 -11.69 -6.08 -13.39
N VAL A 204 -10.96 -6.98 -12.74
CA VAL A 204 -11.36 -7.65 -11.50
C VAL A 204 -11.04 -6.72 -10.32
N PRO A 205 -12.04 -6.20 -9.59
CA PRO A 205 -11.82 -5.18 -8.57
C PRO A 205 -11.21 -5.77 -7.31
N TYR A 206 -10.49 -4.96 -6.55
CA TYR A 206 -9.97 -5.39 -5.25
C TYR A 206 -11.09 -5.36 -4.20
N LEU A 207 -11.02 -6.24 -3.20
CA LEU A 207 -11.98 -6.26 -2.09
C LEU A 207 -11.44 -5.59 -0.83
N SER A 208 -10.11 -5.52 -0.70
CA SER A 208 -9.47 -4.88 0.43
C SER A 208 -9.56 -3.36 0.35
N TYR A 209 -9.93 -2.74 1.48
CA TYR A 209 -9.94 -1.29 1.67
C TYR A 209 -8.56 -0.64 1.47
N PHE A 210 -7.50 -1.43 1.44
CA PHE A 210 -6.15 -0.95 1.15
C PHE A 210 -6.00 -0.38 -0.27
N TYR A 211 -6.76 -0.91 -1.23
CA TYR A 211 -6.68 -0.51 -2.64
C TYR A 211 -7.63 0.64 -3.02
N TYR A 212 -8.37 1.16 -2.04
CA TYR A 212 -9.35 2.24 -2.17
C TYR A 212 -8.95 3.37 -1.23
#